data_AF-A0A7V1IJ84-F1
#
_entry.id   AF-A0A7V1IJ84-F1
#
_cell.length_a   1.000
_cell.length_b   1.000
_cell.length_c   1.000
_cell.angle_alpha   90.00
_cell.angle_beta   90.00
_cell.angle_gamma   90.00
#
_symmetry.space_group_name_H-M   'P 1'
#
loop_
_entity.id
_entity.type
_entity.pdbx_description
1 polymer ?
#
loop_
_entity_poly.entity_id
_entity_poly.type
_entity_poly.pdbx_seq_one_letter_code
_entity_poly.pdbx_strand_id
1 'polypeptide(L)'
;MTVLMTGLSIAAVLVPLVQGLRTILGAWAATRRVSPEELRRGKANRPGGTEPLALLMIRILQKSLREGEKEGQHSDFVFDATRQYILNEYDHHYARLITMYASLLPPIGFIGTTGGMLILFLSMHLADDSLELGALAIALTSSVFALIAYAGLEGFKIRLYARLLGSMREVEDLYHQADARREQAAAGRAGVPRSAVASA
;
A
#
# COMPACT_ATOMS: atom_id res chain seq x y z
N MET A 1 -28.16 -0.68 30.25
CA MET A 1 -26.81 -0.07 30.39
C MET A 1 -25.71 -0.98 29.86
N THR A 2 -25.72 -2.27 30.20
CA THR A 2 -24.81 -3.30 29.67
C THR A 2 -24.79 -3.39 28.14
N VAL A 3 -25.95 -3.54 27.49
CA VAL A 3 -26.05 -3.58 26.00
C VAL A 3 -25.44 -2.35 25.31
N LEU A 4 -25.58 -1.17 25.92
CA LEU A 4 -25.05 0.09 25.39
C LEU A 4 -23.52 0.16 25.51
N MET A 5 -22.97 -0.33 26.62
CA MET A 5 -21.53 -0.41 26.86
C MET A 5 -20.85 -1.49 26.00
N THR A 6 -21.50 -2.65 25.83
CA THR A 6 -21.01 -3.71 24.92
C THR A 6 -21.05 -3.24 23.47
N GLY A 7 -22.11 -2.52 23.06
CA GLY A 7 -22.18 -1.91 21.73
C GLY A 7 -21.08 -0.88 21.49
N LEU A 8 -20.76 -0.06 22.50
CA LEU A 8 -19.70 0.95 22.41
C LEU A 8 -18.30 0.32 22.31
N SER A 9 -18.02 -0.75 23.04
CA SER A 9 -16.72 -1.44 22.98
C SER A 9 -16.52 -2.16 21.64
N ILE A 10 -17.57 -2.78 21.10
CA ILE A 10 -17.54 -3.41 19.78
C ILE A 10 -17.34 -2.34 18.70
N ALA A 11 -18.06 -1.22 18.79
CA ALA A 11 -17.87 -0.09 17.87
C ALA A 11 -16.44 0.46 17.93
N ALA A 12 -15.83 0.54 19.11
CA ALA A 12 -14.46 1.02 19.29
C ALA A 12 -13.41 0.12 18.59
N VAL A 13 -13.64 -1.19 18.52
CA VAL A 13 -12.78 -2.12 17.75
C VAL A 13 -13.08 -2.07 16.25
N LEU A 14 -14.37 -1.98 15.88
CA LEU A 14 -14.80 -2.02 14.49
C LEU A 14 -14.36 -0.78 13.71
N VAL A 15 -14.32 0.40 14.32
CA VAL A 15 -13.90 1.63 13.65
C VAL A 15 -12.46 1.53 13.08
N PRO A 16 -11.40 1.27 13.87
CA PRO A 16 -10.05 1.16 13.33
C PRO A 16 -9.92 -0.01 12.35
N LEU A 17 -10.65 -1.12 12.57
CA LEU A 17 -10.65 -2.25 11.66
C LEU A 17 -11.24 -1.89 10.28
N VAL A 18 -12.40 -1.25 10.24
CA VAL A 18 -13.07 -0.84 9.00
C VAL A 18 -12.26 0.23 8.27
N GLN A 19 -11.67 1.19 9.00
CA GLN A 19 -10.80 2.21 8.40
C GLN A 19 -9.51 1.61 7.84
N GLY A 20 -8.89 0.66 8.56
CA GLY A 20 -7.73 -0.09 8.08
C GLY A 20 -8.08 -0.88 6.80
N LEU A 21 -9.23 -1.55 6.78
CA LEU A 21 -9.69 -2.32 5.63
C LEU A 21 -10.00 -1.42 4.41
N ARG A 22 -10.64 -0.28 4.63
CA ARG A 22 -10.88 0.72 3.58
C ARG A 22 -9.56 1.24 2.99
N THR A 23 -8.57 1.48 3.85
CA THR A 23 -7.23 1.91 3.41
C THR A 23 -6.53 0.81 2.60
N ILE A 24 -6.65 -0.45 3.00
CA ILE A 24 -6.16 -1.61 2.23
C ILE A 24 -6.80 -1.67 0.85
N LEU A 25 -8.12 -1.46 0.74
CA LEU A 25 -8.81 -1.46 -0.55
C LEU A 25 -8.33 -0.32 -1.45
N GLY A 26 -8.12 0.88 -0.90
CA GLY A 26 -7.52 2.00 -1.62
C GLY A 26 -6.11 1.69 -2.10
N ALA A 27 -5.27 1.13 -1.22
CA ALA A 27 -3.91 0.71 -1.55
C ALA A 27 -3.89 -0.40 -2.62
N TRP A 28 -4.84 -1.33 -2.57
CA TRP A 28 -4.97 -2.41 -3.55
C TRP A 28 -5.35 -1.89 -4.93
N ALA A 29 -6.20 -0.86 -4.98
CA ALA A 29 -6.52 -0.14 -6.21
C ALA A 29 -5.30 0.64 -6.75
N ALA A 30 -4.55 1.32 -5.88
CA ALA A 30 -3.37 2.10 -6.25
C ALA A 30 -2.18 1.23 -6.70
N THR A 31 -2.06 0.01 -6.15
CA THR A 31 -1.04 -1.00 -6.51
C THR A 31 -1.54 -1.98 -7.58
N ARG A 32 -2.61 -1.63 -8.31
CA ARG A 32 -3.12 -2.47 -9.39
C ARG A 32 -2.07 -2.62 -10.49
N ARG A 33 -1.92 -3.84 -11.01
CA ARG A 33 -1.13 -4.09 -12.22
C ARG A 33 -1.75 -3.35 -13.39
N VAL A 34 -0.91 -2.60 -14.09
CA VAL A 34 -1.28 -1.79 -15.25
C VAL A 34 -0.81 -2.54 -16.49
N SER A 35 -1.65 -2.61 -17.52
CA SER A 35 -1.25 -3.30 -18.76
C SER A 35 -0.04 -2.59 -19.39
N PRO A 36 0.91 -3.31 -20.03
CA PRO A 36 2.01 -2.68 -20.76
C PRO A 36 1.53 -1.67 -21.82
N GLU A 37 0.32 -1.84 -22.36
CA GLU A 37 -0.29 -0.87 -23.27
C GLU A 37 -0.72 0.43 -22.58
N GLU A 38 -1.26 0.33 -21.36
CA GLU A 38 -1.63 1.49 -20.53
C GLU A 38 -0.38 2.23 -20.04
N LEU A 39 0.67 1.48 -19.65
CA LEU A 39 1.98 2.02 -19.30
C LEU A 39 2.62 2.77 -20.48
N ARG A 40 2.57 2.19 -21.69
CA ARG A 40 3.06 2.84 -22.92
C ARG A 40 2.26 4.09 -23.30
N ARG A 41 0.95 4.10 -23.07
CA ARG A 41 0.08 5.27 -23.36
C ARG A 41 0.14 6.35 -22.27
N GLY A 42 0.67 6.05 -21.08
CA GLY A 42 0.75 7.00 -19.96
C GLY A 42 -0.62 7.48 -19.45
N LYS A 43 -1.70 6.77 -19.79
CA LYS A 43 -3.08 7.11 -19.43
C LYS A 43 -3.79 5.87 -18.90
N ALA A 44 -4.40 6.00 -17.73
CA ALA A 44 -5.32 4.99 -17.21
C ALA A 44 -6.60 5.00 -18.06
N ASN A 45 -7.02 3.83 -18.53
CA ASN A 45 -8.24 3.69 -19.34
C ASN A 45 -9.54 3.69 -18.50
N ARG A 46 -9.46 3.89 -17.17
CA ARG A 46 -10.62 3.88 -16.28
C ARG A 46 -10.97 5.27 -15.76
N PRO A 47 -12.18 5.80 -16.03
CA PRO A 47 -12.68 7.00 -15.39
C PRO A 47 -13.04 6.71 -13.92
N GLY A 48 -12.58 7.55 -12.99
CA GLY A 48 -13.06 7.60 -11.60
C GLY A 48 -12.29 6.82 -10.53
N GLY A 49 -11.13 6.22 -10.86
CA GLY A 49 -10.26 5.54 -9.88
C GLY A 49 -9.05 6.39 -9.46
N THR A 50 -8.49 6.12 -8.27
CA THR A 50 -7.15 6.60 -7.88
C THR A 50 -6.12 6.16 -8.93
N GLU A 51 -5.28 7.10 -9.36
CA GLU A 51 -4.26 6.82 -10.36
C GLU A 51 -3.28 5.73 -9.85
N PRO A 52 -3.04 4.66 -10.62
CA PRO A 52 -2.06 3.65 -10.25
C PRO A 52 -0.66 4.24 -10.04
N LEU A 53 0.01 3.85 -8.96
CA LEU A 53 1.35 4.34 -8.62
C LEU A 53 2.38 4.09 -9.73
N ALA A 54 2.23 3.00 -10.49
CA ALA A 54 3.06 2.70 -11.64
C ALA A 54 2.92 3.73 -12.79
N LEU A 55 1.72 4.26 -13.02
CA LEU A 55 1.49 5.31 -14.02
C LEU A 55 2.04 6.66 -13.55
N LEU A 56 1.89 6.96 -12.25
CA LEU A 56 2.51 8.12 -11.64
C LEU A 56 4.04 8.05 -11.78
N MET A 57 4.64 6.89 -11.51
CA MET A 57 6.08 6.64 -11.68
C MET A 57 6.52 6.94 -13.11
N ILE A 58 5.84 6.40 -14.12
CA ILE A 58 6.17 6.65 -15.54
C ILE A 58 6.02 8.13 -15.88
N ARG A 59 4.96 8.80 -15.42
CA ARG A 59 4.74 10.21 -15.73
C ARG A 59 5.83 11.10 -15.15
N ILE A 60 6.21 10.86 -13.89
CA ILE A 60 7.29 11.59 -13.23
C ILE A 60 8.60 11.29 -13.96
N LEU A 61 8.91 10.03 -14.22
CA LEU A 61 10.12 9.62 -14.94
C LEU A 61 10.22 10.29 -16.32
N GLN A 62 9.15 10.25 -17.12
CA GLN A 62 9.12 10.87 -18.45
C GLN A 62 9.30 12.40 -18.38
N LYS A 63 8.68 13.04 -17.39
CA LYS A 63 8.83 14.48 -17.18
C LYS A 63 10.26 14.83 -16.78
N SER A 64 10.81 14.13 -15.78
CA SER A 64 12.15 14.37 -15.25
C SER A 64 13.25 14.08 -16.27
N LEU A 65 13.13 13.02 -17.08
CA LEU A 65 14.08 12.73 -18.15
C LEU A 65 14.06 13.82 -19.25
N ARG A 66 12.87 14.33 -19.60
CA ARG A 66 12.73 15.40 -20.60
C ARG A 66 13.33 16.73 -20.13
N GLU A 67 13.27 17.00 -18.83
CA GLU A 67 13.88 18.17 -18.20
C GLU A 67 15.40 17.96 -18.03
N GLY A 68 15.83 16.79 -17.57
CA GLY A 68 17.23 16.43 -17.30
C GLY A 68 18.11 16.21 -18.54
N GLU A 69 17.54 15.88 -19.71
CA GLU A 69 18.28 15.85 -21.00
C GLU A 69 18.93 17.21 -21.33
N LYS A 70 18.42 18.32 -20.78
CA LYS A 70 19.03 19.65 -20.94
C LYS A 70 20.22 19.91 -20.01
N GLU A 71 20.32 19.14 -18.92
CA GLU A 71 21.32 19.34 -17.85
C GLU A 71 22.38 18.23 -17.81
N GLY A 72 22.33 17.26 -18.71
CA GLY A 72 23.30 16.15 -18.78
C GLY A 72 23.18 15.16 -17.63
N GLN A 73 21.99 15.08 -17.01
CA GLN A 73 21.77 14.23 -15.83
C GLN A 73 21.68 12.74 -16.24
N HIS A 74 22.32 11.86 -15.45
CA HIS A 74 22.31 10.43 -15.71
C HIS A 74 20.92 9.83 -15.44
N SER A 75 20.37 9.14 -16.44
CA SER A 75 18.99 8.67 -16.46
C SER A 75 18.67 7.65 -15.37
N ASP A 76 19.66 6.84 -14.97
CA ASP A 76 19.54 5.86 -13.88
C ASP A 76 19.33 6.51 -12.50
N PHE A 77 19.98 7.65 -12.26
CA PHE A 77 19.76 8.41 -11.02
C PHE A 77 18.33 8.94 -10.95
N VAL A 78 17.81 9.46 -12.05
CA VAL A 78 16.43 9.96 -12.13
C VAL A 78 15.43 8.82 -11.91
N PHE A 79 15.73 7.64 -12.46
CA PHE A 79 14.92 6.44 -12.24
C PHE A 79 14.85 6.04 -10.76
N ASP A 80 16.01 5.92 -10.10
CA ASP A 80 16.07 5.53 -8.68
C ASP A 80 15.39 6.57 -7.78
N ALA A 81 15.63 7.86 -8.03
CA ALA A 81 14.97 8.95 -7.30
C ALA A 81 13.44 8.91 -7.48
N THR A 82 12.97 8.62 -8.70
CA THR A 82 11.53 8.49 -8.97
C THR A 82 10.95 7.27 -8.25
N ARG A 83 11.67 6.14 -8.23
CA ARG A 83 11.25 4.94 -7.49
C ARG A 83 11.15 5.22 -5.99
N GLN A 84 12.16 5.88 -5.42
CA GLN A 84 12.17 6.25 -4.01
C GLN A 84 11.03 7.21 -3.66
N TYR A 85 10.75 8.19 -4.52
CA TYR A 85 9.61 9.09 -4.37
C TYR A 85 8.28 8.32 -4.31
N ILE A 86 8.05 7.39 -5.23
CA ILE A 86 6.78 6.63 -5.28
C ILE A 86 6.66 5.68 -4.08
N LEU A 87 7.75 5.08 -3.61
CA LEU A 87 7.74 4.27 -2.39
C LEU A 87 7.38 5.11 -1.17
N ASN A 88 7.96 6.30 -1.06
CA ASN A 88 7.65 7.24 0.02
C ASN A 88 6.19 7.72 -0.04
N GLU A 89 5.69 8.01 -1.24
CA GLU A 89 4.29 8.40 -1.46
C GLU A 89 3.32 7.31 -1.01
N TYR A 90 3.62 6.05 -1.35
CA TYR A 90 2.84 4.89 -0.91
C TYR A 90 2.89 4.71 0.61
N ASP A 91 4.08 4.84 1.22
CA ASP A 91 4.23 4.68 2.66
C ASP A 91 3.43 5.75 3.42
N HIS A 92 3.50 7.00 2.96
CA HIS A 92 2.80 8.11 3.57
C HIS A 92 1.27 7.99 3.48
N HIS A 93 0.74 7.64 2.31
CA HIS A 93 -0.71 7.62 2.06
C HIS A 93 -1.40 6.32 2.46
N TYR A 94 -0.67 5.21 2.57
CA TYR A 94 -1.28 3.89 2.80
C TYR A 94 -0.62 3.12 3.94
N ALA A 95 0.67 2.78 3.82
CA ALA A 95 1.27 1.82 4.75
C ALA A 95 1.37 2.34 6.18
N ARG A 96 1.68 3.63 6.37
CA ARG A 96 1.67 4.27 7.69
C ARG A 96 0.28 4.26 8.32
N LEU A 97 -0.77 4.56 7.55
CA LEU A 97 -2.15 4.54 8.04
C LEU A 97 -2.60 3.13 8.42
N ILE A 98 -2.30 2.13 7.59
CA ILE A 98 -2.61 0.73 7.90
C ILE A 98 -1.93 0.31 9.20
N THR A 99 -0.65 0.65 9.35
CA THR A 99 0.12 0.37 10.58
C THR A 99 -0.50 1.06 11.79
N MET A 100 -0.85 2.35 11.66
CA MET A 100 -1.51 3.10 12.73
C MET A 100 -2.81 2.45 13.19
N TYR A 101 -3.70 2.09 12.26
CA TYR A 101 -4.95 1.42 12.61
C TYR A 101 -4.73 0.02 13.19
N ALA A 102 -3.77 -0.74 12.66
CA ALA A 102 -3.43 -2.05 13.18
C ALA A 102 -2.91 -1.94 14.63
N SER A 103 -1.97 -1.03 14.89
CA SER A 103 -1.36 -0.85 16.22
C SER A 103 -2.34 -0.38 17.30
N LEU A 104 -3.49 0.18 16.92
CA LEU A 104 -4.56 0.53 17.87
C LEU A 104 -5.37 -0.70 18.34
N LEU A 105 -5.40 -1.79 17.57
CA LEU A 105 -6.24 -2.95 17.88
C LEU A 105 -5.81 -3.67 19.17
N PRO A 106 -4.53 -4.01 19.41
CA PRO A 106 -4.13 -4.73 20.62
C PRO A 106 -4.44 -3.97 21.93
N PRO A 107 -4.14 -2.66 22.06
CA PRO A 107 -4.57 -1.88 23.23
C PRO A 107 -6.08 -1.88 23.45
N ILE A 108 -6.88 -1.80 22.38
CA ILE A 108 -8.34 -1.87 22.50
C ILE A 108 -8.78 -3.27 22.97
N GLY A 109 -8.17 -4.34 22.44
CA GLY A 109 -8.40 -5.71 22.91
C GLY A 109 -8.10 -5.88 24.40
N PHE A 110 -7.00 -5.27 24.87
CA PHE A 110 -6.61 -5.26 26.27
C PHE A 110 -7.65 -4.56 27.16
N ILE A 111 -8.19 -3.41 26.73
CA ILE A 111 -9.29 -2.72 27.44
C ILE A 111 -10.50 -3.65 27.58
N GLY A 112 -10.84 -4.39 26.53
CA GLY A 112 -11.92 -5.40 26.57
C GLY A 112 -11.66 -6.50 27.60
N THR A 113 -10.43 -6.99 27.70
CA THR A 113 -10.03 -8.00 28.68
C THR A 113 -10.07 -7.45 30.10
N THR A 114 -9.57 -6.24 30.34
CA THR A 114 -9.67 -5.57 31.65
C THR A 114 -11.14 -5.39 32.05
N GLY A 115 -11.99 -4.96 31.12
CA GLY A 115 -13.43 -4.82 31.37
C GLY A 115 -14.09 -6.16 31.72
N GLY A 116 -13.81 -7.23 30.96
CA GLY A 116 -14.32 -8.57 31.23
C GLY A 116 -13.86 -9.11 32.59
N MET A 117 -12.58 -8.90 32.94
CA MET A 117 -12.04 -9.29 34.26
C MET A 117 -12.70 -8.53 35.42
N LEU A 118 -13.00 -7.23 35.25
CA LEU A 118 -13.73 -6.46 36.27
C LEU A 118 -15.14 -7.00 36.49
N ILE A 119 -15.85 -7.36 35.41
CA ILE A 119 -17.18 -7.98 35.51
C ILE A 119 -17.08 -9.35 36.20
N LEU A 120 -16.07 -10.14 35.89
CA LEU A 120 -15.77 -11.41 36.55
C LEU A 120 -15.61 -11.24 38.08
N PHE A 121 -14.78 -10.28 38.51
CA PHE A 121 -14.59 -9.99 39.94
C PHE A 121 -15.88 -9.55 40.64
N LEU A 122 -16.70 -8.72 39.97
CA LEU A 122 -18.02 -8.32 40.47
C LEU A 122 -18.99 -9.51 40.55
N SER A 123 -18.96 -10.41 39.57
CA SER A 123 -19.79 -11.61 39.52
C SER A 123 -19.47 -12.60 40.63
N MET A 124 -18.18 -12.83 40.90
CA MET A 124 -17.75 -13.68 42.00
C MET A 124 -18.20 -13.13 43.36
N HIS A 125 -18.27 -11.80 43.51
CA HIS A 125 -18.80 -11.18 44.73
C HIS A 125 -20.31 -11.36 44.88
N LEU A 126 -21.03 -11.49 43.76
CA LEU A 126 -22.50 -11.63 43.71
C LEU A 126 -22.98 -13.10 43.66
N ALA A 127 -22.06 -14.07 43.61
CA ALA A 127 -22.33 -15.52 43.56
C ALA A 127 -23.23 -15.96 42.38
N ASP A 128 -23.03 -15.35 41.20
CA ASP A 128 -23.79 -15.66 39.99
C ASP A 128 -22.92 -16.38 38.94
N ASP A 129 -22.99 -17.72 38.92
CA ASP A 129 -22.16 -18.59 38.06
C ASP A 129 -22.37 -18.33 36.55
N SER A 130 -23.55 -17.83 36.18
CA SER A 130 -23.91 -17.58 34.78
C SER A 130 -23.19 -16.36 34.20
N LEU A 131 -22.98 -15.33 35.03
CA LEU A 131 -22.23 -14.13 34.67
C LEU A 131 -20.72 -14.38 34.63
N GLU A 132 -20.21 -15.33 35.42
CA GLU A 132 -18.79 -15.70 35.45
C GLU A 132 -18.32 -16.22 34.08
N LEU A 133 -19.05 -17.19 33.51
CA LEU A 133 -18.73 -17.78 32.21
C LEU A 133 -18.82 -16.75 31.08
N GLY A 134 -19.83 -15.88 31.11
CA GLY A 134 -20.02 -14.82 30.13
C GLY A 134 -18.91 -13.78 30.17
N ALA A 135 -18.49 -13.35 31.35
CA ALA A 135 -17.43 -12.37 31.53
C ALA A 135 -16.04 -12.92 31.13
N LEU A 136 -15.76 -14.20 31.44
CA LEU A 136 -14.54 -14.88 30.97
C LEU A 136 -14.50 -15.00 29.45
N ALA A 137 -15.62 -15.39 28.82
CA ALA A 137 -15.72 -15.47 27.38
C ALA A 137 -15.50 -14.10 26.71
N ILE A 138 -16.09 -13.03 27.24
CA ILE A 138 -15.91 -11.66 26.73
C ILE A 138 -14.43 -11.24 26.85
N ALA A 139 -13.80 -11.48 28.00
CA ALA A 139 -12.42 -11.06 28.25
C ALA A 139 -11.42 -11.72 27.28
N LEU A 140 -11.59 -13.00 26.97
CA LEU A 140 -10.70 -13.74 26.08
C LEU A 140 -10.98 -13.45 24.61
N THR A 141 -12.25 -13.42 24.22
CA THR A 141 -12.63 -13.20 22.81
C THR A 141 -12.24 -11.81 22.31
N SER A 142 -12.28 -10.78 23.16
CA SER A 142 -11.87 -9.42 22.76
C SER A 142 -10.39 -9.34 22.38
N SER A 143 -9.50 -9.95 23.18
CA SER A 143 -8.06 -9.95 22.94
C SER A 143 -7.70 -10.82 21.73
N VAL A 144 -8.27 -12.01 21.62
CA VAL A 144 -8.03 -12.90 20.47
C VAL A 144 -8.48 -12.22 19.18
N PHE A 145 -9.67 -11.63 19.16
CA PHE A 145 -10.18 -10.95 17.97
C PHE A 145 -9.30 -9.75 17.58
N ALA A 146 -8.87 -8.94 18.56
CA ALA A 146 -7.98 -7.81 18.32
C ALA A 146 -6.63 -8.24 17.72
N LEU A 147 -6.05 -9.34 18.22
CA LEU A 147 -4.78 -9.86 17.70
C LEU A 147 -4.92 -10.45 16.30
N ILE A 148 -6.01 -11.18 16.03
CA ILE A 148 -6.30 -11.70 14.68
C ILE A 148 -6.48 -10.55 13.69
N ALA A 149 -7.24 -9.52 14.09
CA ALA A 149 -7.47 -8.34 13.27
C ALA A 149 -6.15 -7.56 12.99
N TYR A 150 -5.32 -7.39 14.02
CA TYR A 150 -3.97 -6.81 13.89
C TYR A 150 -3.12 -7.60 12.89
N ALA A 151 -2.99 -8.91 13.09
CA ALA A 151 -2.21 -9.78 12.22
C ALA A 151 -2.76 -9.79 10.79
N GLY A 152 -4.08 -9.72 10.62
CA GLY A 152 -4.74 -9.60 9.33
C GLY A 152 -4.32 -8.33 8.59
N LEU A 153 -4.45 -7.15 9.22
CA LEU A 153 -4.09 -5.87 8.62
C LEU A 153 -2.59 -5.80 8.26
N GLU A 154 -1.72 -6.23 9.17
CA GLU A 154 -0.28 -6.29 8.92
C GLU A 154 0.08 -7.28 7.80
N GLY A 155 -0.55 -8.45 7.77
CA GLY A 155 -0.40 -9.43 6.71
C GLY A 155 -0.82 -8.89 5.34
N PHE A 156 -1.93 -8.13 5.28
CA PHE A 156 -2.35 -7.47 4.04
C PHE A 156 -1.38 -6.38 3.62
N LYS A 157 -0.83 -5.59 4.56
CA LYS A 157 0.20 -4.57 4.27
C LYS A 157 1.41 -5.18 3.56
N ILE A 158 1.92 -6.31 4.06
CA ILE A 158 3.06 -7.03 3.46
C ILE A 158 2.72 -7.48 2.03
N ARG A 159 1.54 -8.05 1.81
CA ARG A 159 1.09 -8.47 0.47
C ARG A 159 0.97 -7.30 -0.50
N LEU A 160 0.49 -6.14 -0.04
CA LEU A 160 0.40 -4.92 -0.85
C LEU A 160 1.79 -4.38 -1.21
N TYR A 161 2.76 -4.40 -0.28
CA TYR A 161 4.14 -4.05 -0.57
C TYR A 161 4.76 -4.96 -1.63
N ALA A 162 4.60 -6.28 -1.49
CA ALA A 162 5.09 -7.24 -2.48
C ALA A 162 4.49 -6.97 -3.87
N ARG A 163 3.20 -6.62 -3.91
CA ARG A 163 2.50 -6.25 -5.15
C ARG A 163 3.02 -4.94 -5.75
N LEU A 164 3.24 -3.91 -4.94
CA LEU A 164 3.82 -2.64 -5.37
C LEU A 164 5.22 -2.84 -5.98
N LEU A 165 6.09 -3.59 -5.29
CA LEU A 165 7.42 -3.90 -5.77
C LEU A 165 7.37 -4.66 -7.11
N GLY A 166 6.42 -5.61 -7.25
CA GLY A 166 6.17 -6.28 -8.52
C GLY A 166 5.81 -5.30 -9.64
N SER A 167 4.89 -4.36 -9.40
CA SER A 167 4.51 -3.36 -10.41
C SER A 167 5.63 -2.38 -10.76
N MET A 168 6.50 -2.04 -9.81
CA MET A 168 7.66 -1.18 -10.06
C MET A 168 8.71 -1.88 -10.92
N ARG A 169 8.95 -3.18 -10.68
CA ARG A 169 9.85 -3.99 -11.53
C ARG A 169 9.36 -4.05 -12.98
N GLU A 170 8.04 -4.17 -13.18
CA GLU A 170 7.47 -4.11 -14.54
C GLU A 170 7.77 -2.77 -15.24
N VAL A 171 7.79 -1.64 -14.49
CA VAL A 171 8.17 -0.32 -15.01
C VAL A 171 9.68 -0.24 -15.29
N GLU A 172 10.50 -0.81 -14.41
CA GLU A 172 11.96 -0.93 -14.56
C GLU A 172 12.34 -1.70 -15.83
N ASP A 173 11.73 -2.86 -16.05
CA ASP A 173 11.94 -3.69 -17.24
C ASP A 173 11.57 -2.92 -18.52
N LEU A 174 10.46 -2.18 -18.50
CA LEU A 174 10.03 -1.35 -19.64
C LEU A 174 10.99 -0.20 -19.91
N TYR A 175 11.53 0.42 -18.85
CA TYR A 175 12.52 1.49 -18.96
C TYR A 175 13.82 0.98 -19.58
N HIS A 176 14.40 -0.10 -19.08
CA HIS A 176 15.62 -0.68 -19.64
C HIS A 176 15.44 -1.16 -21.09
N GLN A 177 14.28 -1.72 -21.43
CA GLN A 177 13.97 -2.07 -22.82
C GLN A 177 13.88 -0.84 -23.73
N ALA A 178 13.35 0.28 -23.23
CA ALA A 178 13.27 1.53 -23.98
C ALA A 178 14.65 2.16 -24.16
N ASP A 179 15.49 2.10 -23.14
CA ASP A 179 16.84 2.66 -23.15
C ASP A 179 17.77 1.89 -24.09
N ALA A 180 17.78 0.56 -24.00
CA ALA A 180 18.53 -0.30 -24.93
C ALA A 180 18.13 -0.06 -26.41
N ARG A 181 16.85 0.24 -26.68
CA ARG A 181 16.40 0.61 -28.04
C ARG A 181 16.90 1.98 -28.48
N ARG A 182 17.01 2.95 -27.57
CA ARG A 182 17.58 4.28 -27.85
C ARG A 182 19.06 4.16 -28.18
N GLU A 183 19.81 3.38 -27.40
CA GLU A 183 21.22 3.11 -27.66
C GLU A 183 21.43 2.43 -29.02
N GLN A 184 20.64 1.41 -29.35
CA GLN A 184 20.68 0.75 -30.67
C GLN A 184 20.37 1.72 -31.81
N ALA A 185 19.38 2.60 -31.65
CA ALA A 185 19.04 3.61 -32.66
C ALA A 185 20.13 4.68 -32.82
N ALA A 186 20.79 5.07 -31.73
CA ALA A 186 21.92 6.00 -31.76
C ALA A 186 23.14 5.37 -32.44
N ALA A 187 23.46 4.13 -32.11
CA ALA A 187 24.55 3.37 -32.73
C ALA A 187 24.28 3.13 -34.24
N GLY A 188 23.04 2.81 -34.62
CA GLY A 188 22.64 2.65 -36.02
C GLY A 188 22.73 3.93 -36.86
N ARG A 189 22.53 5.11 -36.24
CA ARG A 189 22.73 6.41 -36.91
C ARG A 189 24.19 6.81 -37.05
N ALA A 190 25.05 6.41 -36.10
CA ALA A 190 26.49 6.66 -36.19
C ALA A 190 27.19 5.80 -37.28
N GLY A 191 26.55 4.72 -37.72
CA GLY A 191 27.08 3.78 -38.72
C GLY A 191 26.74 4.08 -40.19
N VAL A 192 26.08 5.18 -40.53
CA VAL A 192 25.84 5.56 -41.95
C VAL A 192 26.98 6.46 -42.43
N PRO A 193 27.98 5.95 -43.18
CA PRO A 193 29.04 6.78 -43.74
C PRO A 193 28.43 7.76 -44.74
N ARG A 194 28.77 9.03 -44.57
CA ARG A 194 28.34 10.19 -45.37
C ARG A 194 29.01 10.24 -46.76
N SER A 195 29.35 9.09 -47.36
CA SER A 195 30.19 8.99 -48.56
C SER A 195 29.43 8.76 -49.87
N ALA A 196 28.10 8.86 -49.91
CA ALA A 196 27.32 8.56 -51.12
C ALA A 196 26.42 9.71 -51.63
N VAL A 197 26.77 10.97 -51.35
CA VAL A 197 26.10 12.14 -51.95
C VAL A 197 27.14 13.18 -52.40
N ALA A 198 28.04 12.77 -53.29
CA ALA A 198 28.94 13.68 -54.01
C ALA A 198 29.46 13.03 -55.31
N SER A 199 28.55 12.59 -56.19
CA SER A 199 28.88 12.33 -57.60
C SER A 199 27.59 12.17 -58.42
N ALA A 200 26.99 13.29 -58.78
CA ALA A 200 26.15 13.45 -59.97
C ALA A 200 26.21 14.92 -60.40
#